data_AF-A0A067PK23-F1
#
_entry.id   AF-A0A067PK23-F1
#
_cell.length_a   1.000
_cell.length_b   1.000
_cell.length_c   1.000
_cell.angle_alpha   90.00
_cell.angle_beta   90.00
_cell.angle_gamma   90.00
#
_symmetry.space_group_name_H-M   'P 1'
#
loop_
_entity.id
_entity.type
_entity.pdbx_description
1 polymer ?
#
loop_
_entity_poly.entity_id
_entity_poly.type
_entity_poly.pdbx_seq_one_letter_code
_entity_poly.pdbx_strand_id
1 'polypeptide(L)'
;MVSSSNSFTILPPELFDMIIEYLIDKPSDVLSLALACRSLKTRLIPSVQNKLEYHYIATPLNSYCLWDHIRRSPELACHVRRLDITSDKPSLRLPQDYRYAYRFISCRPRLLCITTAVSGFRRIIRAMRKSASIGWWVCRVLLTKRNGIWLSLDDFRSLMSGLVEIHPPRVSPEAPPIHFANLTDLNITSRDDWDTPHPIDRDTVRSLGRLVSGCPRLQSLSIKNHDRTRDSDAYFDTLFDCAQLPHLHALSLSGIRFSLHALTQLLERHPCIQEFGLFKYIGPPFPPNKCFKNVIKLGGDCTSICAVAPSKTPIKEVSLCTYPGCGPQWFEMRLHELMVNLILLERTLQVVKIRHEGCVRWGDCGGLVTQEIKRVLPAVRVVSVRRNVTT
;
A
#
# COMPACT_ATOMS: atom_id res chain seq x y z
N MET A 1 3.84 -16.26 -55.83
CA MET A 1 3.66 -15.56 -54.54
C MET A 1 2.79 -16.43 -53.65
N VAL A 2 3.38 -17.13 -52.69
CA VAL A 2 2.63 -17.99 -51.77
C VAL A 2 1.99 -17.09 -50.72
N SER A 3 0.66 -17.03 -50.73
CA SER A 3 -0.14 -16.42 -49.66
C SER A 3 0.16 -17.18 -48.36
N SER A 4 1.08 -16.67 -47.55
CA SER A 4 1.30 -17.14 -46.19
C SER A 4 0.01 -16.90 -45.42
N SER A 5 -0.79 -17.96 -45.34
CA SER A 5 -2.07 -17.98 -44.64
C SER A 5 -1.78 -17.77 -43.17
N ASN A 6 -2.08 -16.58 -42.65
CA ASN A 6 -1.84 -16.24 -41.25
C ASN A 6 -2.73 -17.12 -40.37
N SER A 7 -2.16 -18.20 -39.81
CA SER A 7 -2.85 -19.20 -38.98
C SER A 7 -3.56 -18.60 -37.75
N PHE A 8 -3.13 -17.41 -37.29
CA PHE A 8 -3.75 -16.73 -36.16
C PHE A 8 -5.19 -16.26 -36.40
N THR A 9 -5.63 -16.08 -37.65
CA THR A 9 -7.04 -15.71 -37.93
C THR A 9 -7.99 -16.92 -37.96
N ILE A 10 -7.47 -18.13 -37.77
CA ILE A 10 -8.27 -19.38 -37.76
C ILE A 10 -8.91 -19.59 -36.38
N LEU A 11 -8.40 -18.94 -35.33
CA LEU A 11 -8.99 -19.03 -33.99
C LEU A 11 -10.41 -18.45 -33.98
N PRO A 12 -11.38 -19.19 -33.41
CA PRO A 12 -12.69 -18.63 -33.09
C PRO A 12 -12.56 -17.33 -32.29
N PRO A 13 -13.39 -16.31 -32.57
CA PRO A 13 -13.29 -15.00 -31.93
C PRO A 13 -13.39 -15.09 -30.40
N GLU A 14 -14.10 -16.08 -29.85
CA GLU A 14 -14.26 -16.30 -28.41
C GLU A 14 -12.95 -16.67 -27.73
N LEU A 15 -12.14 -17.54 -28.36
CA LEU A 15 -10.81 -17.89 -27.86
C LEU A 15 -9.85 -16.71 -27.94
N PHE A 16 -10.01 -15.89 -28.98
CA PHE A 16 -9.21 -14.70 -29.15
C PHE A 16 -9.54 -13.65 -28.07
N ASP A 17 -10.82 -13.43 -27.78
CA ASP A 17 -11.27 -12.57 -26.69
C ASP A 17 -10.78 -13.07 -25.33
N MET A 18 -10.82 -14.39 -25.08
CA MET A 18 -10.21 -14.97 -23.88
C MET A 18 -8.70 -14.74 -23.81
N ILE A 19 -7.97 -14.93 -24.91
CA ILE A 19 -6.52 -14.68 -24.96
C ILE A 19 -6.23 -13.21 -24.63
N ILE A 20 -6.93 -12.28 -25.26
CA ILE A 20 -6.77 -10.85 -24.99
C ILE A 20 -7.08 -10.56 -23.53
N GLU A 21 -8.21 -11.07 -23.04
CA GLU A 21 -8.64 -10.84 -21.68
C GLU A 21 -7.57 -11.39 -20.72
N TYR A 22 -7.21 -12.66 -20.75
CA TYR A 22 -6.34 -13.25 -19.73
C TYR A 22 -4.85 -12.94 -19.88
N LEU A 23 -4.35 -12.71 -21.10
CA LEU A 23 -2.90 -12.57 -21.33
C LEU A 23 -2.43 -11.11 -21.47
N ILE A 24 -3.34 -10.17 -21.72
CA ILE A 24 -2.95 -8.79 -21.99
C ILE A 24 -3.40 -7.82 -20.89
N ASP A 25 -2.45 -7.47 -20.02
CA ASP A 25 -2.68 -6.50 -18.94
C ASP A 25 -2.25 -5.07 -19.31
N LYS A 26 -1.39 -4.90 -20.32
CA LYS A 26 -0.81 -3.59 -20.67
C LYS A 26 -1.24 -3.12 -22.05
N PRO A 27 -1.55 -1.82 -22.22
CA PRO A 27 -1.81 -1.23 -23.54
C PRO A 27 -0.66 -1.41 -24.53
N SER A 28 0.59 -1.45 -24.04
CA SER A 28 1.78 -1.73 -24.86
C SER A 28 1.67 -3.06 -25.58
N ASP A 29 1.16 -4.08 -24.91
CA ASP A 29 1.15 -5.45 -25.41
C ASP A 29 0.02 -5.62 -26.43
N VAL A 30 -1.12 -4.93 -26.24
CA VAL A 30 -2.16 -4.81 -27.27
C VAL A 30 -1.64 -4.09 -28.50
N LEU A 31 -0.87 -3.02 -28.32
CA LEU A 31 -0.26 -2.32 -29.45
C LEU A 31 0.74 -3.22 -30.17
N SER A 32 1.62 -3.92 -29.46
CA SER A 32 2.55 -4.89 -30.05
C SER A 32 1.81 -5.98 -30.83
N LEU A 33 0.71 -6.51 -30.31
CA LEU A 33 -0.11 -7.52 -30.98
C LEU A 33 -0.85 -6.93 -32.20
N ALA A 34 -1.36 -5.71 -32.08
CA ALA A 34 -2.01 -4.99 -33.17
C ALA A 34 -1.04 -4.66 -34.31
N LEU A 35 0.24 -4.40 -34.00
CA LEU A 35 1.28 -4.12 -34.99
C LEU A 35 1.78 -5.40 -35.68
N ALA A 36 1.57 -6.59 -35.10
CA ALA A 36 1.99 -7.85 -35.70
C ALA A 36 1.26 -8.16 -37.02
N CYS A 37 -0.03 -7.80 -37.16
CA CYS A 37 -0.72 -7.92 -38.45
C CYS A 37 -1.91 -6.97 -38.59
N ARG A 38 -2.26 -6.62 -39.85
CA ARG A 38 -3.35 -5.68 -40.18
C ARG A 38 -4.73 -6.16 -39.69
N SER A 39 -4.99 -7.46 -39.69
CA SER A 39 -6.26 -8.03 -39.21
C SER A 39 -6.41 -7.89 -37.68
N LEU A 40 -5.33 -8.12 -36.94
CA LEU A 40 -5.28 -7.90 -35.50
C LEU A 40 -5.43 -6.41 -35.18
N LYS A 41 -4.78 -5.53 -35.96
CA LYS A 41 -4.96 -4.09 -35.84
C LYS A 41 -6.43 -3.66 -35.92
N THR A 42 -7.16 -4.13 -36.93
CA THR A 42 -8.56 -3.74 -37.14
C THR A 42 -9.50 -4.32 -36.07
N ARG A 43 -9.20 -5.49 -35.52
CA ARG A 43 -9.99 -6.09 -34.42
C ARG A 43 -9.67 -5.49 -33.06
N LEU A 44 -8.38 -5.37 -32.73
CA LEU A 44 -7.91 -4.99 -31.39
C LEU A 44 -8.11 -3.51 -31.09
N ILE A 45 -7.78 -2.61 -32.02
CA ILE A 45 -7.73 -1.17 -31.71
C ILE A 45 -9.09 -0.63 -31.23
N PRO A 46 -10.22 -0.85 -31.93
CA PRO A 46 -11.49 -0.25 -31.50
C PRO A 46 -12.10 -0.93 -30.26
N SER A 47 -11.99 -2.26 -30.18
CA SER A 47 -12.72 -3.06 -29.18
C SER A 47 -11.93 -3.25 -27.87
N VAL A 48 -10.61 -3.42 -27.96
CA VAL A 48 -9.77 -3.75 -26.81
C VAL A 48 -9.24 -2.49 -26.15
N GLN A 49 -8.92 -1.45 -26.92
CA GLN A 49 -8.43 -0.19 -26.34
C GLN A 49 -9.45 0.40 -25.36
N ASN A 50 -10.74 0.43 -25.74
CA ASN A 50 -11.79 0.91 -24.86
C ASN A 50 -11.93 0.07 -23.59
N LYS A 51 -11.75 -1.26 -23.66
CA LYS A 51 -11.82 -2.16 -22.50
C LYS A 51 -10.62 -2.00 -21.56
N LEU A 52 -9.42 -1.86 -22.13
CA LEU A 52 -8.17 -1.68 -21.37
C LEU A 52 -8.19 -0.40 -20.51
N GLU A 53 -8.88 0.65 -20.95
CA GLU A 53 -9.01 1.86 -20.15
C GLU A 53 -9.74 1.62 -18.81
N TYR A 54 -10.60 0.59 -18.75
CA TYR A 54 -11.30 0.19 -17.54
C TYR A 54 -10.56 -0.87 -16.73
N HIS A 55 -9.54 -1.55 -17.29
CA HIS A 55 -8.75 -2.55 -16.56
C HIS A 55 -8.12 -1.98 -15.30
N TYR A 56 -7.63 -0.74 -15.39
CA TYR A 56 -7.03 -0.04 -14.27
C TYR A 56 -7.61 1.37 -14.14
N ILE A 57 -8.49 1.53 -13.16
CA ILE A 57 -9.12 2.81 -12.85
C ILE A 57 -8.45 3.37 -11.60
N ALA A 58 -7.89 4.58 -11.71
CA ALA A 58 -7.42 5.36 -10.58
C ALA A 58 -8.22 6.66 -10.50
N THR A 59 -9.08 6.80 -9.50
CA THR A 59 -10.11 7.85 -9.43
C THR A 59 -10.44 8.22 -8.00
N PRO A 60 -10.79 9.45 -7.63
CA PRO A 60 -11.28 9.71 -6.29
C PRO A 60 -12.67 9.13 -6.07
N LEU A 61 -13.03 8.93 -4.80
CA LEU A 61 -14.34 8.42 -4.43
C LEU A 61 -15.48 9.34 -4.89
N ASN A 62 -15.21 10.64 -5.05
CA ASN A 62 -16.20 11.64 -5.47
C ASN A 62 -16.41 11.72 -7.01
N SER A 63 -15.81 10.83 -7.82
CA SER A 63 -16.03 10.75 -9.27
C SER A 63 -17.40 10.20 -9.66
N TYR A 64 -18.47 10.91 -9.28
CA TYR A 64 -19.85 10.47 -9.48
C TYR A 64 -20.17 10.11 -10.93
N CYS A 65 -19.74 10.90 -11.91
CA CYS A 65 -20.01 10.64 -13.33
C CYS A 65 -19.42 9.31 -13.79
N LEU A 66 -18.22 8.97 -13.32
CA LEU A 66 -17.60 7.68 -13.62
C LEU A 66 -18.39 6.54 -12.99
N TRP A 67 -18.76 6.67 -11.70
CA TRP A 67 -19.52 5.65 -11.01
C TRP A 67 -20.90 5.44 -11.63
N ASP A 68 -21.59 6.52 -12.01
CA ASP A 68 -22.88 6.44 -12.68
C ASP A 68 -22.77 5.83 -14.07
N HIS A 69 -21.67 6.08 -14.80
CA HIS A 69 -21.41 5.44 -16.08
C HIS A 69 -21.17 3.94 -15.97
N ILE A 70 -20.24 3.52 -15.10
CA ILE A 70 -19.98 2.10 -14.86
C ILE A 70 -21.25 1.40 -14.37
N ARG A 71 -22.09 2.09 -13.59
CA ARG A 71 -23.39 1.60 -13.15
C ARG A 71 -24.38 1.39 -14.31
N ARG A 72 -24.38 2.26 -15.32
CA ARG A 72 -25.24 2.13 -16.52
C ARG A 72 -24.72 1.08 -17.49
N SER A 73 -23.43 0.79 -17.46
CA SER A 73 -22.74 -0.14 -18.36
C SER A 73 -22.04 -1.25 -17.57
N PRO A 74 -22.77 -2.25 -17.03
CA PRO A 74 -22.20 -3.30 -16.17
C PRO A 74 -21.14 -4.16 -16.88
N GLU A 75 -21.17 -4.23 -18.21
CA GLU A 75 -20.13 -4.87 -19.03
C GLU A 75 -18.75 -4.26 -18.79
N LEU A 76 -18.68 -2.92 -18.66
CA LEU A 76 -17.43 -2.21 -18.34
C LEU A 76 -16.93 -2.54 -16.94
N ALA A 77 -17.83 -2.72 -15.98
CA ALA A 77 -17.47 -3.11 -14.62
C ALA A 77 -16.78 -4.48 -14.57
N CYS A 78 -17.19 -5.41 -15.44
CA CYS A 78 -16.58 -6.74 -15.52
C CYS A 78 -15.11 -6.69 -15.99
N HIS A 79 -14.74 -5.65 -16.74
CA HIS A 79 -13.37 -5.45 -17.21
C HIS A 79 -12.45 -4.79 -16.16
N VAL A 80 -12.99 -4.27 -15.04
CA VAL A 80 -12.18 -3.66 -14.00
C VAL A 80 -11.41 -4.73 -13.22
N ARG A 81 -10.08 -4.73 -13.37
CA ARG A 81 -9.16 -5.62 -12.65
C ARG A 81 -8.55 -4.94 -11.43
N ARG A 82 -8.26 -3.65 -11.57
CA ARG A 82 -7.63 -2.87 -10.51
C ARG A 82 -8.38 -1.56 -10.34
N LEU A 83 -8.75 -1.29 -9.10
CA LEU A 83 -9.45 -0.07 -8.72
C LEU A 83 -8.68 0.63 -7.61
N ASP A 84 -8.12 1.79 -7.94
CA ASP A 84 -7.37 2.64 -7.03
C ASP A 84 -8.21 3.90 -6.75
N ILE A 85 -8.76 3.99 -5.54
CA ILE A 85 -9.48 5.17 -5.09
C ILE A 85 -8.47 6.18 -4.55
N THR A 86 -7.93 7.04 -5.41
CA THR A 86 -6.88 8.02 -5.06
C THR A 86 -7.44 9.41 -4.79
N SER A 87 -6.95 10.14 -3.79
CA SER A 87 -7.24 11.58 -3.61
C SER A 87 -6.42 12.48 -4.54
N ASP A 88 -5.33 11.95 -5.06
CA ASP A 88 -4.27 12.76 -5.66
C ASP A 88 -4.50 12.88 -7.17
N LYS A 89 -4.85 14.09 -7.63
CA LYS A 89 -5.08 14.46 -9.04
C LYS A 89 -4.02 13.95 -10.05
N PRO A 90 -2.69 13.96 -9.77
CA PRO A 90 -1.71 13.52 -10.76
C PRO A 90 -1.77 12.02 -11.07
N SER A 91 -2.28 11.21 -10.14
CA SER A 91 -2.32 9.75 -10.27
C SER A 91 -3.59 9.23 -10.95
N LEU A 92 -4.46 10.12 -11.45
CA LEU A 92 -5.76 9.75 -12.00
C LEU A 92 -5.63 9.06 -13.35
N ARG A 93 -6.12 7.82 -13.40
CA ARG A 93 -6.32 7.06 -14.62
C ARG A 93 -7.82 6.90 -14.83
N LEU A 94 -8.36 7.85 -15.57
CA LEU A 94 -9.75 7.85 -16.03
C LEU A 94 -9.79 7.46 -17.51
N PRO A 95 -10.85 6.75 -17.93
CA PRO A 95 -11.13 6.56 -19.35
C PRO A 95 -11.18 7.90 -20.08
N GLN A 96 -10.77 7.91 -21.35
CA GLN A 96 -10.51 9.13 -22.11
C GLN A 96 -11.73 10.08 -22.13
N ASP A 97 -12.93 9.52 -22.24
CA ASP A 97 -14.21 10.25 -22.22
C ASP A 97 -14.44 11.03 -20.91
N TYR A 98 -13.86 10.57 -19.80
CA TYR A 98 -14.06 11.16 -18.47
C TYR A 98 -12.97 12.15 -18.07
N ARG A 99 -11.84 12.19 -18.78
CA ARG A 99 -10.74 13.13 -18.48
C ARG A 99 -11.18 14.58 -18.62
N TYR A 100 -12.02 14.87 -19.61
CA TYR A 100 -12.55 16.21 -19.85
C TYR A 100 -13.60 16.60 -18.80
N ALA A 101 -14.58 15.72 -18.54
CA ALA A 101 -15.62 15.96 -17.54
C ALA A 101 -15.04 16.20 -16.14
N TYR A 102 -14.00 15.45 -15.77
CA TYR A 102 -13.38 15.58 -14.44
C TYR A 102 -12.70 16.95 -14.22
N ARG A 103 -12.15 17.59 -15.27
CA ARG A 103 -11.55 18.93 -15.14
C ARG A 103 -12.56 20.00 -14.70
N PHE A 104 -13.83 19.84 -15.07
CA PHE A 104 -14.89 20.81 -14.75
C PHE A 104 -15.56 20.55 -13.40
N ILE A 105 -15.50 19.33 -12.86
CA ILE A 105 -16.22 18.93 -11.63
C ILE A 105 -15.34 19.08 -10.38
N SER A 106 -14.59 20.19 -10.28
CA SER A 106 -13.80 20.52 -9.08
C SER A 106 -14.66 20.96 -7.88
N CYS A 107 -15.99 20.84 -7.96
CA CYS A 107 -16.90 21.29 -6.92
C CYS A 107 -16.75 20.45 -5.66
N ARG A 108 -16.59 21.11 -4.50
CA ARG A 108 -16.62 20.46 -3.18
C ARG A 108 -17.84 19.54 -3.10
N PRO A 109 -17.66 18.24 -2.82
CA PRO A 109 -18.78 17.31 -2.76
C PRO A 109 -19.70 17.73 -1.62
N ARG A 110 -20.95 18.06 -1.95
CA ARG A 110 -22.01 18.19 -0.94
C ARG A 110 -22.24 16.81 -0.30
N LEU A 111 -22.59 16.76 0.99
CA LEU A 111 -22.78 15.52 1.77
C LEU A 111 -23.68 14.48 1.06
N LEU A 112 -24.69 14.95 0.31
CA LEU A 112 -25.58 14.11 -0.52
C LEU A 112 -24.79 13.26 -1.53
N CYS A 113 -23.78 13.85 -2.19
CA CYS A 113 -22.98 13.18 -3.20
C CYS A 113 -22.20 11.98 -2.64
N ILE A 114 -21.81 12.01 -1.35
CA ILE A 114 -21.09 10.91 -0.71
C ILE A 114 -22.00 9.70 -0.57
N THR A 115 -23.24 9.86 -0.11
CA THR A 115 -24.18 8.73 0.05
C THR A 115 -24.53 8.09 -1.30
N THR A 116 -24.75 8.90 -2.34
CA THR A 116 -25.02 8.39 -3.69
C THR A 116 -23.77 7.72 -4.26
N ALA A 117 -22.58 8.31 -4.09
CA ALA A 117 -21.32 7.71 -4.50
C ALA A 117 -21.07 6.37 -3.79
N VAL A 118 -21.30 6.28 -2.47
CA VAL A 118 -21.23 5.04 -1.70
C VAL A 118 -22.19 4.00 -2.28
N SER A 119 -23.44 4.36 -2.55
CA SER A 119 -24.44 3.43 -3.10
C SER A 119 -24.10 2.95 -4.51
N GLY A 120 -23.60 3.84 -5.37
CA GLY A 120 -23.12 3.51 -6.72
C GLY A 120 -21.90 2.61 -6.65
N PHE A 121 -20.94 2.96 -5.79
CA PHE A 121 -19.75 2.19 -5.52
C PHE A 121 -20.08 0.76 -5.05
N ARG A 122 -21.04 0.58 -4.12
CA ARG A 122 -21.52 -0.74 -3.69
C ARG A 122 -22.06 -1.58 -4.86
N ARG A 123 -22.78 -0.97 -5.81
CA ARG A 123 -23.31 -1.68 -6.98
C ARG A 123 -22.20 -2.09 -7.95
N ILE A 124 -21.23 -1.20 -8.19
CA ILE A 124 -20.07 -1.47 -9.04
C ILE A 124 -19.25 -2.59 -8.44
N ILE A 125 -18.97 -2.51 -7.14
CA ILE A 125 -18.37 -3.57 -6.35
C ILE A 125 -19.11 -4.90 -6.58
N ARG A 126 -20.44 -4.97 -6.44
CA ARG A 126 -21.17 -6.21 -6.74
C ARG A 126 -21.05 -6.68 -8.19
N ALA A 127 -20.99 -5.77 -9.17
CA ALA A 127 -20.80 -6.12 -10.57
C ALA A 127 -19.39 -6.67 -10.85
N MET A 128 -18.37 -6.14 -10.17
CA MET A 128 -16.98 -6.61 -10.27
C MET A 128 -16.75 -7.98 -9.60
N ARG A 129 -17.71 -8.53 -8.84
CA ARG A 129 -17.54 -9.80 -8.10
C ARG A 129 -17.13 -11.01 -8.97
N LYS A 130 -17.36 -10.93 -10.28
CA LYS A 130 -16.96 -11.97 -11.25
C LYS A 130 -15.46 -11.92 -11.62
N SER A 131 -14.74 -10.83 -11.34
CA SER A 131 -13.31 -10.74 -11.64
C SER A 131 -12.47 -11.31 -10.49
N ALA A 132 -11.50 -12.16 -10.85
CA ALA A 132 -10.79 -13.05 -9.92
C ALA A 132 -9.73 -12.36 -9.05
N SER A 133 -9.39 -11.10 -9.30
CA SER A 133 -8.33 -10.41 -8.56
C SER A 133 -8.58 -8.92 -8.54
N ILE A 134 -9.30 -8.42 -7.54
CA ILE A 134 -9.36 -6.98 -7.29
C ILE A 134 -8.25 -6.64 -6.31
N GLY A 135 -7.18 -6.05 -6.81
CA GLY A 135 -6.24 -5.31 -5.98
C GLY A 135 -6.90 -3.98 -5.64
N TRP A 136 -7.22 -3.76 -4.37
CA TRP A 136 -7.98 -2.59 -3.98
C TRP A 136 -7.09 -1.60 -3.24
N TRP A 137 -7.00 -0.39 -3.79
CA TRP A 137 -6.16 0.65 -3.23
C TRP A 137 -7.05 1.82 -2.85
N VAL A 138 -7.51 1.91 -1.61
CA VAL A 138 -8.29 3.08 -1.19
C VAL A 138 -7.43 4.06 -0.43
N CYS A 139 -7.16 5.20 -1.05
CA CYS A 139 -6.52 6.33 -0.41
C CYS A 139 -7.44 7.13 0.50
N ARG A 140 -8.76 6.92 0.56
CA ARG A 140 -9.61 7.61 1.56
C ARG A 140 -10.86 6.81 1.91
N VAL A 141 -10.84 5.95 2.93
CA VAL A 141 -12.09 5.47 3.55
C VAL A 141 -12.30 6.16 4.89
N LEU A 142 -13.32 7.00 4.97
CA LEU A 142 -13.81 7.48 6.25
C LEU A 142 -14.46 6.28 6.97
N LEU A 143 -13.96 5.85 8.13
CA LEU A 143 -14.69 4.96 9.04
C LEU A 143 -15.78 5.73 9.84
N THR A 144 -16.91 6.11 9.22
CA THR A 144 -18.05 6.66 9.99
C THR A 144 -19.10 5.59 10.26
N LYS A 145 -19.88 5.73 11.35
CA LYS A 145 -20.97 4.82 11.78
C LYS A 145 -22.00 4.51 10.66
N ARG A 146 -22.06 5.33 9.61
CA ARG A 146 -22.99 5.18 8.47
C ARG A 146 -22.38 4.58 7.21
N ASN A 147 -21.10 4.23 7.20
CA ASN A 147 -20.44 3.82 5.97
C ASN A 147 -20.66 2.34 5.69
N GLY A 148 -21.82 2.06 5.07
CA GLY A 148 -22.12 0.78 4.44
C GLY A 148 -21.12 0.34 3.38
N ILE A 149 -20.12 1.18 3.02
CA ILE A 149 -18.96 0.74 2.24
C ILE A 149 -18.41 -0.52 2.88
N TRP A 150 -18.05 -0.51 4.17
CA TRP A 150 -17.40 -1.64 4.84
C TRP A 150 -18.18 -2.95 4.77
N LEU A 151 -19.48 -2.89 5.03
CA LEU A 151 -20.37 -4.05 4.87
C LEU A 151 -20.39 -4.59 3.43
N SER A 152 -20.17 -3.74 2.43
CA SER A 152 -20.06 -4.19 1.04
C SER A 152 -18.68 -4.66 0.63
N LEU A 153 -17.66 -4.42 1.44
CA LEU A 153 -16.34 -5.00 1.25
C LEU A 153 -16.24 -6.34 1.97
N ASP A 154 -17.00 -6.51 3.05
CA ASP A 154 -17.19 -7.82 3.69
C ASP A 154 -17.79 -8.83 2.69
N ASP A 155 -18.67 -8.36 1.79
CA ASP A 155 -19.18 -9.15 0.65
C ASP A 155 -18.05 -9.63 -0.31
N PHE A 156 -16.85 -9.01 -0.25
CA PHE A 156 -15.70 -9.31 -1.10
C PHE A 156 -14.81 -10.40 -0.53
N ARG A 157 -15.29 -11.65 -0.66
CA ARG A 157 -14.43 -12.80 -0.41
C ARG A 157 -13.22 -12.86 -1.35
N SER A 158 -13.22 -12.23 -2.52
CA SER A 158 -12.08 -12.29 -3.48
C SER A 158 -11.01 -11.22 -3.26
N LEU A 159 -11.13 -10.36 -2.25
CA LEU A 159 -10.14 -9.31 -2.00
C LEU A 159 -8.85 -9.93 -1.44
N MET A 160 -7.79 -9.94 -2.27
CA MET A 160 -6.48 -10.48 -1.88
C MET A 160 -5.59 -9.42 -1.26
N SER A 161 -5.50 -8.22 -1.84
CA SER A 161 -4.67 -7.13 -1.30
C SER A 161 -5.46 -5.83 -1.15
N GLY A 162 -5.19 -5.11 -0.05
CA GLY A 162 -5.92 -3.91 0.33
C GLY A 162 -5.01 -2.84 0.93
N LEU A 163 -4.80 -1.74 0.22
CA LEU A 163 -4.35 -0.51 0.86
C LEU A 163 -5.58 0.18 1.44
N VAL A 164 -5.57 0.41 2.74
CA VAL A 164 -6.62 1.13 3.45
C VAL A 164 -6.02 2.38 4.06
N GLU A 165 -6.07 3.49 3.35
CA GLU A 165 -5.80 4.78 3.99
C GLU A 165 -7.01 5.14 4.86
N ILE A 166 -6.76 5.10 6.17
CA ILE A 166 -7.74 5.42 7.19
C ILE A 166 -7.53 6.88 7.50
N HIS A 167 -8.38 7.72 6.93
CA HIS A 167 -8.66 9.00 7.56
C HIS A 167 -9.45 8.68 8.80
N PRO A 168 -8.93 8.87 10.02
CA PRO A 168 -9.70 8.56 11.22
C PRO A 168 -10.97 9.41 11.21
N PRO A 169 -12.17 8.84 11.15
CA PRO A 169 -13.30 9.48 11.78
C PRO A 169 -13.49 8.74 13.10
N ARG A 170 -14.26 9.35 13.98
CA ARG A 170 -14.73 8.71 15.20
C ARG A 170 -15.56 7.49 14.83
N VAL A 171 -14.93 6.33 14.73
CA VAL A 171 -15.63 5.07 14.57
C VAL A 171 -16.44 4.91 15.84
N SER A 172 -17.74 4.76 15.69
CA SER A 172 -18.53 4.43 16.87
C SER A 172 -18.04 3.07 17.38
N PRO A 173 -17.68 2.95 18.67
CA PRO A 173 -17.17 1.71 19.25
C PRO A 173 -18.17 0.53 19.17
N GLU A 174 -19.40 0.78 18.71
CA GLU A 174 -20.47 -0.19 18.51
C GLU A 174 -20.53 -0.77 17.08
N ALA A 175 -19.69 -0.31 16.15
CA ALA A 175 -19.72 -0.86 14.79
C ALA A 175 -19.36 -2.37 14.81
N PRO A 176 -20.09 -3.21 14.03
CA PRO A 176 -19.78 -4.62 13.93
C PRO A 176 -18.37 -4.83 13.38
N PRO A 177 -17.69 -5.92 13.77
CA PRO A 177 -16.38 -6.26 13.24
C PRO A 177 -16.46 -6.46 11.72
N ILE A 178 -15.42 -6.03 11.02
CA ILE A 178 -15.29 -6.16 9.58
C ILE A 178 -14.39 -7.37 9.31
N HIS A 179 -14.81 -8.30 8.46
CA HIS A 179 -14.11 -9.57 8.23
C HIS A 179 -13.59 -9.67 6.79
N PHE A 180 -12.27 -9.49 6.64
CA PHE A 180 -11.61 -9.71 5.36
C PHE A 180 -10.91 -11.07 5.32
N ALA A 181 -11.68 -12.11 5.04
CA ALA A 181 -11.21 -13.50 5.12
C ALA A 181 -9.97 -13.80 4.25
N ASN A 182 -9.79 -13.10 3.14
CA ASN A 182 -8.73 -13.36 2.15
C ASN A 182 -7.68 -12.24 2.01
N LEU A 183 -7.75 -11.21 2.86
CA LEU A 183 -6.80 -10.11 2.80
C LEU A 183 -5.42 -10.55 3.27
N THR A 184 -4.43 -10.50 2.38
CA THR A 184 -3.02 -10.82 2.64
C THR A 184 -2.20 -9.59 2.98
N ASP A 185 -2.54 -8.43 2.43
CA ASP A 185 -1.78 -7.19 2.62
C ASP A 185 -2.71 -6.08 3.09
N LEU A 186 -2.41 -5.50 4.25
CA LEU A 186 -3.12 -4.38 4.84
C LEU A 186 -2.13 -3.27 5.14
N ASN A 187 -2.27 -2.16 4.44
CA ASN A 187 -1.50 -0.96 4.74
C ASN A 187 -2.45 0.15 5.19
N ILE A 188 -2.28 0.58 6.44
CA ILE A 188 -3.03 1.61 7.14
C ILE A 188 -2.18 2.86 7.18
N THR A 189 -2.66 3.92 6.55
CA THR A 189 -2.01 5.24 6.62
C THR A 189 -2.98 6.24 7.22
N SER A 190 -2.59 6.89 8.32
CA SER A 190 -3.25 8.08 8.86
C SER A 190 -2.56 9.30 8.30
N ARG A 191 -3.31 10.09 7.52
CA ARG A 191 -2.84 11.32 6.89
C ARG A 191 -3.63 12.48 7.46
N ASP A 192 -2.91 13.48 7.95
CA ASP A 192 -3.51 14.75 8.33
C ASP A 192 -4.14 15.37 7.07
N ASP A 193 -5.46 15.56 7.09
CA ASP A 193 -6.06 16.46 6.12
C ASP A 193 -5.66 17.88 6.56
N TRP A 194 -5.22 18.70 5.61
CA TRP A 194 -4.61 20.01 5.86
C TRP A 194 -5.48 20.94 6.71
N ASP A 195 -6.79 20.70 6.76
CA ASP A 195 -7.75 21.58 7.41
C ASP A 195 -7.94 21.29 8.92
N THR A 196 -7.65 20.07 9.40
CA THR A 196 -7.72 19.75 10.84
C THR A 196 -6.92 18.48 11.18
N PRO A 197 -5.75 18.56 11.85
CA PRO A 197 -5.08 17.39 12.35
C PRO A 197 -5.99 16.70 13.38
N HIS A 198 -6.26 15.41 13.15
CA HIS A 198 -7.02 14.59 14.07
C HIS A 198 -6.11 13.47 14.53
N PRO A 199 -5.53 13.58 15.74
CA PRO A 199 -4.67 12.53 16.26
C PRO A 199 -5.47 11.23 16.30
N ILE A 200 -4.78 10.12 16.02
CA ILE A 200 -5.37 8.79 16.21
C ILE A 200 -5.77 8.71 17.69
N ASP A 201 -7.07 8.51 17.94
CA ASP A 201 -7.61 8.36 19.29
C ASP A 201 -7.70 6.87 19.69
N ARG A 202 -8.02 6.61 20.97
CA ARG A 202 -8.12 5.25 21.51
C ARG A 202 -9.20 4.42 20.81
N ASP A 203 -10.31 5.04 20.41
CA ASP A 203 -11.42 4.35 19.74
C ASP A 203 -11.05 3.94 18.31
N THR A 204 -10.25 4.76 17.63
CA THR A 204 -9.65 4.43 16.33
C THR A 204 -8.74 3.21 16.49
N VAL A 205 -7.81 3.21 17.46
CA VAL A 205 -6.94 2.05 17.72
C VAL A 205 -7.75 0.78 18.01
N ARG A 206 -8.81 0.87 18.83
CA ARG A 206 -9.69 -0.28 19.10
C ARG A 206 -10.36 -0.79 17.83
N SER A 207 -10.81 0.11 16.96
CA SER A 207 -11.44 -0.23 15.68
C SER A 207 -10.45 -0.88 14.71
N LEU A 208 -9.20 -0.39 14.68
CA LEU A 208 -8.10 -1.03 13.95
C LEU A 208 -7.84 -2.43 14.50
N GLY A 209 -7.84 -2.63 15.81
CA GLY A 209 -7.69 -3.94 16.44
C GLY A 209 -8.76 -4.94 15.95
N ARG A 210 -10.02 -4.51 15.87
CA ARG A 210 -11.11 -5.35 15.33
C ARG A 210 -10.95 -5.65 13.85
N LEU A 211 -10.58 -4.65 13.05
CA LEU A 211 -10.31 -4.81 11.63
C LEU A 211 -9.19 -5.85 11.39
N VAL A 212 -8.07 -5.69 12.10
CA VAL A 212 -6.91 -6.58 12.00
C VAL A 212 -7.28 -8.00 12.44
N SER A 213 -8.07 -8.14 13.52
CA SER A 213 -8.57 -9.44 13.99
C SER A 213 -9.52 -10.11 12.98
N GLY A 214 -10.17 -9.34 12.12
CA GLY A 214 -11.00 -9.84 11.02
C GLY A 214 -10.22 -10.33 9.79
N CYS A 215 -8.89 -10.28 9.81
CA CYS A 215 -8.03 -10.62 8.67
C CYS A 215 -7.13 -11.85 8.98
N PRO A 216 -7.68 -13.08 9.03
CA PRO A 216 -6.92 -14.25 9.48
C PRO A 216 -5.78 -14.66 8.52
N ARG A 217 -5.86 -14.27 7.24
CA ARG A 217 -4.85 -14.58 6.20
C ARG A 217 -3.81 -13.47 5.99
N LEU A 218 -3.77 -12.49 6.88
CA LEU A 218 -2.90 -11.34 6.72
C LEU A 218 -1.43 -11.74 6.82
N GLN A 219 -0.67 -11.43 5.78
CA GLN A 219 0.76 -11.68 5.63
C GLN A 219 1.60 -10.43 5.83
N SER A 220 1.07 -9.27 5.46
CA SER A 220 1.75 -7.98 5.57
C SER A 220 0.85 -6.94 6.22
N LEU A 221 1.32 -6.35 7.31
CA LEU A 221 0.66 -5.26 8.02
C LEU A 221 1.57 -4.04 8.06
N SER A 222 1.15 -2.93 7.48
CA SER A 222 1.82 -1.64 7.59
C SER A 222 0.90 -0.65 8.27
N ILE A 223 1.33 0.01 9.34
CA ILE A 223 0.59 1.08 10.02
C ILE A 223 1.49 2.30 10.05
N LYS A 224 1.08 3.38 9.37
CA LYS A 224 1.80 4.64 9.31
C LYS A 224 0.92 5.75 9.86
N ASN A 225 1.39 6.41 10.90
CA ASN A 225 0.83 7.63 11.40
C ASN A 225 1.75 8.79 11.01
N HIS A 226 1.24 9.69 10.17
CA HIS A 226 2.00 10.85 9.73
C HIS A 226 1.94 12.03 10.70
N ASP A 227 1.07 11.95 11.71
CA ASP A 227 0.85 13.02 12.68
C ASP A 227 2.16 13.44 13.33
N ARG A 228 2.43 14.75 13.23
CA ARG A 228 3.62 15.40 13.82
C ARG A 228 3.34 15.92 15.23
N THR A 229 2.08 15.95 15.64
CA THR A 229 1.69 16.47 16.93
C THR A 229 2.03 15.45 18.01
N ARG A 230 2.65 15.92 19.09
CA ARG A 230 3.06 15.06 20.22
C ARG A 230 1.88 14.60 21.08
N ASP A 231 0.66 14.99 20.70
CA ASP A 231 -0.51 15.02 21.59
C ASP A 231 -1.44 13.80 21.41
N SER A 232 -1.09 12.83 20.55
CA SER A 232 -1.84 11.57 20.52
C SER A 232 -1.51 10.74 21.76
N ASP A 233 -2.49 10.58 22.65
CA ASP A 233 -2.44 9.69 23.83
C ASP A 233 -2.85 8.24 23.51
N ALA A 234 -3.00 7.88 22.23
CA ALA A 234 -3.42 6.55 21.83
C ALA A 234 -2.23 5.60 21.75
N TYR A 235 -2.22 4.63 22.67
CA TYR A 235 -1.26 3.52 22.67
C TYR A 235 -1.82 2.35 21.85
N PHE A 236 -1.01 1.81 20.96
CA PHE A 236 -1.34 0.66 20.10
C PHE A 236 -1.27 -0.69 20.82
N ASP A 237 -1.00 -0.71 22.13
CA ASP A 237 -0.91 -1.92 22.95
C ASP A 237 -2.15 -2.79 22.83
N THR A 238 -3.35 -2.19 22.91
CA THR A 238 -4.61 -2.93 22.77
C THR A 238 -4.79 -3.58 21.39
N LEU A 239 -4.21 -2.98 20.33
CA LEU A 239 -4.21 -3.58 19.00
C LEU A 239 -3.27 -4.79 18.97
N PHE A 240 -2.10 -4.67 19.59
CA PHE A 240 -1.14 -5.76 19.68
C PHE A 240 -1.68 -6.92 20.51
N ASP A 241 -2.33 -6.66 21.63
CA ASP A 241 -2.89 -7.69 22.52
C ASP A 241 -3.96 -8.53 21.82
N CYS A 242 -4.83 -7.91 21.03
CA CYS A 242 -5.94 -8.59 20.36
C CYS A 242 -5.56 -9.31 19.06
N ALA A 243 -4.46 -8.91 18.41
CA ALA A 243 -4.12 -9.40 17.09
C ALA A 243 -3.70 -10.88 17.12
N GLN A 244 -4.46 -11.74 16.45
CA GLN A 244 -4.09 -13.12 16.12
C GLN A 244 -3.85 -13.21 14.60
N LEU A 245 -2.58 -13.13 14.20
CA LEU A 245 -2.18 -13.04 12.79
C LEU A 245 -1.21 -14.16 12.44
N PRO A 246 -1.68 -15.43 12.37
CA PRO A 246 -0.81 -16.60 12.29
C PRO A 246 0.08 -16.64 11.05
N HIS A 247 -0.29 -15.90 9.99
CA HIS A 247 0.45 -15.84 8.73
C HIS A 247 1.24 -14.54 8.55
N LEU A 248 1.36 -13.70 9.59
CA LEU A 248 2.03 -12.40 9.45
C LEU A 248 3.54 -12.60 9.29
N HIS A 249 4.05 -12.22 8.12
CA HIS A 249 5.45 -12.29 7.75
C HIS A 249 6.13 -10.92 7.72
N ALA A 250 5.38 -9.86 7.43
CA ALA A 250 5.87 -8.49 7.37
C ALA A 250 5.05 -7.56 8.28
N LEU A 251 5.72 -6.85 9.18
CA LEU A 251 5.11 -5.86 10.06
C LEU A 251 5.88 -4.54 9.94
N SER A 252 5.20 -3.45 9.57
CA SER A 252 5.81 -2.13 9.43
C SER A 252 5.05 -1.10 10.26
N LEU A 253 5.71 -0.46 11.23
CA LEU A 253 5.13 0.52 12.14
C LEU A 253 5.82 1.87 11.94
N SER A 254 5.05 2.95 11.76
CA SER A 254 5.61 4.30 11.61
C SER A 254 4.82 5.32 12.42
N GLY A 255 5.51 6.10 13.27
CA GLY A 255 4.91 7.23 13.99
C GLY A 255 3.80 6.86 14.98
N ILE A 256 3.74 5.60 15.43
CA ILE A 256 2.76 5.12 16.41
C ILE A 256 3.40 4.99 17.80
N ARG A 257 2.59 5.19 18.85
CA ARG A 257 3.01 4.99 20.25
C ARG A 257 2.60 3.59 20.70
N PHE A 258 3.52 2.90 21.37
CA PHE A 258 3.27 1.59 21.97
C PHE A 258 4.23 1.37 23.15
N SER A 259 3.87 0.49 24.07
CA SER A 259 4.82 -0.02 25.06
C SER A 259 5.72 -1.09 24.43
N LEU A 260 6.99 -1.06 24.81
CA LEU A 260 7.99 -2.04 24.37
C LEU A 260 7.57 -3.47 24.75
N HIS A 261 6.86 -3.61 25.88
CA HIS A 261 6.33 -4.88 26.36
C HIS A 261 5.28 -5.45 25.39
N ALA A 262 4.27 -4.66 25.01
CA ALA A 262 3.22 -5.10 24.10
C ALA A 262 3.77 -5.51 22.73
N LEU A 263 4.71 -4.72 22.17
CA LEU A 263 5.37 -5.09 20.91
C LEU A 263 6.20 -6.37 21.05
N THR A 264 6.90 -6.56 22.17
CA THR A 264 7.67 -7.79 22.42
C THR A 264 6.75 -9.01 22.47
N GLN A 265 5.63 -8.92 23.20
CA GLN A 265 4.64 -9.99 23.25
C GLN A 265 4.02 -10.28 21.87
N LEU A 266 3.81 -9.25 21.04
CA LEU A 266 3.35 -9.45 19.67
C LEU A 266 4.35 -10.26 18.86
N LEU A 267 5.63 -9.89 18.89
CA LEU A 267 6.68 -10.57 18.12
C LEU A 267 6.93 -11.99 18.62
N GLU A 268 6.84 -12.24 19.93
CA GLU A 268 6.95 -13.58 20.51
C GLU A 268 5.77 -14.48 20.11
N ARG A 269 4.55 -13.94 20.05
CA ARG A 269 3.36 -14.68 19.60
C ARG A 269 3.35 -14.95 18.11
N HIS A 270 4.08 -14.17 17.31
CA HIS A 270 4.10 -14.26 15.85
C HIS A 270 5.50 -14.56 15.33
N PRO A 271 6.02 -15.79 15.55
CA PRO A 271 7.35 -16.18 15.11
C PRO A 271 7.53 -16.17 13.59
N CYS A 272 6.45 -16.10 12.81
CA CYS A 272 6.48 -16.02 11.36
C CYS A 272 6.97 -14.68 10.80
N ILE A 273 7.06 -13.62 11.64
CA ILE A 273 7.51 -12.29 11.22
C ILE A 273 8.99 -12.33 10.87
N GLN A 274 9.28 -12.17 9.58
CA GLN A 274 10.63 -12.14 9.02
C GLN A 274 11.06 -10.74 8.59
N GLU A 275 10.09 -9.87 8.30
CA GLU A 275 10.34 -8.48 7.93
C GLU A 275 9.71 -7.56 8.97
N PHE A 276 10.56 -6.75 9.61
CA PHE A 276 10.11 -5.77 10.60
C PHE A 276 10.54 -4.38 10.17
N GLY A 277 9.58 -3.47 10.01
CA GLY A 277 9.78 -2.07 9.73
C GLY A 277 9.43 -1.24 10.95
N LEU A 278 10.33 -0.37 11.38
CA LEU A 278 10.07 0.59 12.44
C LEU A 278 10.57 1.96 12.01
N PHE A 279 9.70 2.96 12.05
CA PHE A 279 10.01 4.29 11.54
C PHE A 279 9.47 5.36 12.49
N LYS A 280 10.20 6.47 12.62
CA LYS A 280 9.88 7.56 13.55
C LYS A 280 9.65 7.06 14.98
N TYR A 281 10.39 6.02 15.39
CA TYR A 281 10.29 5.49 16.74
C TYR A 281 10.91 6.45 17.74
N ILE A 282 10.15 6.77 18.78
CA ILE A 282 10.59 7.58 19.90
C ILE A 282 10.38 6.74 21.16
N GLY A 283 11.45 6.10 21.62
CA GLY A 283 11.40 5.24 22.80
C GLY A 283 12.78 4.70 23.17
N PRO A 284 12.87 3.92 24.26
CA PRO A 284 14.12 3.30 24.68
C PRO A 284 14.60 2.25 23.67
N PRO A 285 15.91 1.91 23.66
CA PRO A 285 16.44 0.78 22.90
C PRO A 285 15.76 -0.54 23.29
N PHE A 286 15.71 -1.48 22.34
CA PHE A 286 15.14 -2.80 22.56
C PHE A 286 16.07 -3.66 23.43
N PRO A 287 15.52 -4.46 24.37
CA PRO A 287 16.34 -5.35 25.19
C PRO A 287 16.98 -6.46 24.34
N PRO A 288 18.14 -6.99 24.77
CA PRO A 288 18.80 -8.08 24.07
C PRO A 288 18.00 -9.38 24.05
N ASN A 289 18.16 -10.15 22.97
CA ASN A 289 17.90 -11.60 22.85
C ASN A 289 16.45 -12.14 22.95
N LYS A 290 15.39 -11.31 22.91
CA LYS A 290 14.01 -11.84 22.96
C LYS A 290 13.13 -11.51 21.77
N CYS A 291 13.13 -10.27 21.31
CA CYS A 291 12.05 -9.76 20.46
C CYS A 291 12.16 -10.15 18.97
N PHE A 292 13.37 -10.34 18.43
CA PHE A 292 13.56 -10.43 16.97
C PHE A 292 14.27 -11.70 16.50
N LYS A 293 14.03 -12.85 17.16
CA LYS A 293 14.70 -14.12 16.84
C LYS A 293 14.57 -14.54 15.38
N ASN A 294 13.42 -14.24 14.75
CA ASN A 294 13.11 -14.66 13.39
C ASN A 294 13.13 -13.52 12.36
N VAL A 295 13.44 -12.29 12.79
CA VAL A 295 13.49 -11.14 11.88
C VAL A 295 14.79 -11.16 11.10
N ILE A 296 14.66 -11.33 9.79
CA ILE A 296 15.78 -11.40 8.84
C ILE A 296 16.00 -10.05 8.17
N LYS A 297 14.92 -9.27 7.98
CA LYS A 297 14.94 -7.95 7.34
C LYS A 297 14.45 -6.88 8.31
N LEU A 298 15.27 -5.87 8.55
CA LEU A 298 14.92 -4.71 9.34
C LEU A 298 14.78 -3.49 8.43
N GLY A 299 13.63 -2.85 8.41
CA GLY A 299 13.42 -1.54 7.79
C GLY A 299 13.35 -0.45 8.83
N GLY A 300 13.94 0.72 8.57
CA GLY A 300 13.78 1.84 9.49
C GLY A 300 14.48 3.12 9.09
N ASP A 301 14.23 4.17 9.85
CA ASP A 301 15.13 5.34 9.88
C ASP A 301 16.30 5.10 10.85
N CYS A 302 17.24 6.04 10.89
CA CYS A 302 18.43 5.96 11.74
C CYS A 302 18.06 5.70 13.21
N THR A 303 17.11 6.46 13.77
CA THR A 303 16.63 6.30 15.16
C THR A 303 16.13 4.90 15.45
N SER A 304 15.36 4.32 14.53
CA SER A 304 14.75 3.02 14.73
C SER A 304 15.78 1.89 14.61
N ILE A 305 16.74 2.01 13.68
CA ILE A 305 17.84 1.06 13.55
C ILE A 305 18.73 1.09 14.80
N CYS A 306 19.08 2.28 15.30
CA CYS A 306 19.86 2.43 16.54
C CYS A 306 19.12 1.86 17.77
N ALA A 307 17.78 1.92 17.79
CA ALA A 307 17.00 1.32 18.87
C ALA A 307 17.03 -0.21 18.82
N VAL A 308 17.03 -0.82 17.62
CA VAL A 308 16.96 -2.28 17.44
C VAL A 308 18.33 -2.95 17.47
N ALA A 309 19.38 -2.32 16.94
CA ALA A 309 20.71 -2.94 16.80
C ALA A 309 21.32 -3.50 18.11
N PRO A 310 21.16 -2.85 19.28
CA PRO A 310 21.64 -3.40 20.56
C PRO A 310 21.05 -4.76 20.93
N SER A 311 19.94 -5.15 20.30
CA SER A 311 19.31 -6.46 20.55
C SER A 311 20.16 -7.65 20.05
N LYS A 312 21.20 -7.41 19.24
CA LYS A 312 22.13 -8.39 18.65
C LYS A 312 21.44 -9.49 17.83
N THR A 313 20.31 -9.16 17.23
CA THR A 313 19.53 -10.12 16.45
C THR A 313 20.16 -10.39 15.09
N PRO A 314 20.01 -11.61 14.55
CA PRO A 314 20.69 -12.05 13.33
C PRO A 314 20.06 -11.46 12.06
N ILE A 315 20.12 -10.13 11.93
CA ILE A 315 19.56 -9.39 10.80
C ILE A 315 20.50 -9.56 9.60
N LYS A 316 19.95 -10.02 8.47
CA LYS A 316 20.69 -10.18 7.21
C LYS A 316 20.57 -8.98 6.29
N GLU A 317 19.43 -8.29 6.34
CA GLU A 317 19.16 -7.12 5.49
C GLU A 317 18.67 -5.94 6.32
N VAL A 318 19.29 -4.78 6.15
CA VAL A 318 18.81 -3.50 6.69
C VAL A 318 18.34 -2.61 5.55
N SER A 319 17.09 -2.16 5.55
CA SER A 319 16.54 -1.15 4.65
C SER A 319 16.47 0.20 5.36
N LEU A 320 17.46 1.06 5.15
CA LEU A 320 17.51 2.42 5.67
C LEU A 320 16.62 3.34 4.81
N CYS A 321 15.57 3.91 5.39
CA CYS A 321 14.72 4.90 4.74
C CYS A 321 15.11 6.32 5.14
N THR A 322 15.35 7.17 4.15
CA THR A 322 15.56 8.61 4.36
C THR A 322 14.23 9.34 4.13
N TYR A 323 13.72 10.05 5.14
CA TYR A 323 12.45 10.79 5.03
C TYR A 323 12.65 12.24 4.58
N PRO A 324 11.71 12.82 3.80
CA PRO A 324 11.68 14.24 3.51
C PRO A 324 11.49 15.03 4.82
N GLY A 325 12.36 15.99 5.11
CA GLY A 325 12.29 16.83 6.30
C GLY A 325 13.32 16.51 7.39
N CYS A 326 13.99 15.37 7.32
CA CYS A 326 15.25 15.16 8.03
C CYS A 326 16.33 15.90 7.24
N GLY A 327 16.52 17.20 7.47
CA GLY A 327 17.56 17.98 6.77
C GLY A 327 18.96 17.34 6.92
N PRO A 328 19.94 17.70 6.07
CA PRO A 328 21.29 17.13 6.09
C PRO A 328 21.94 17.14 7.49
N GLN A 329 21.66 18.17 8.30
CA GLN A 329 22.12 18.28 9.68
C GLN A 329 21.65 17.13 10.60
N TRP A 330 20.44 16.60 10.39
CA TRP A 330 19.95 15.44 11.15
C TRP A 330 20.70 14.15 10.79
N PHE A 331 21.20 14.07 9.56
CA PHE A 331 21.98 12.93 9.09
C PHE A 331 23.43 12.98 9.56
N GLU A 332 24.08 14.13 9.46
CA GLU A 332 25.48 14.28 9.90
C GLU A 332 25.64 14.00 11.40
N MET A 333 24.73 14.49 12.25
CA MET A 333 24.82 14.27 13.69
C MET A 333 24.66 12.82 14.13
N ARG A 334 24.08 11.95 13.28
CA ARG A 334 23.77 10.56 13.66
C ARG A 334 24.41 9.51 12.76
N LEU A 335 25.20 9.92 11.76
CA LEU A 335 25.86 8.96 10.88
C LEU A 335 26.85 8.08 11.65
N HIS A 336 27.62 8.68 12.57
CA HIS A 336 28.52 7.92 13.43
C HIS A 336 27.77 6.91 14.31
N GLU A 337 26.68 7.35 14.97
CA GLU A 337 25.83 6.47 15.78
C GLU A 337 25.24 5.32 14.95
N LEU A 338 24.77 5.61 13.73
CA LEU A 338 24.30 4.60 12.80
C LEU A 338 25.40 3.60 12.45
N MET A 339 26.63 4.06 12.16
CA MET A 339 27.75 3.18 11.82
C MET A 339 28.11 2.27 12.98
N VAL A 340 28.19 2.80 14.21
CA VAL A 340 28.42 2.01 15.42
C VAL A 340 27.35 0.91 15.56
N ASN A 341 26.08 1.25 15.34
CA ASN A 341 24.99 0.29 15.44
C ASN A 341 24.98 -0.74 14.30
N LEU A 342 25.37 -0.37 13.09
CA LEU A 342 25.50 -1.33 11.99
C LEU A 342 26.68 -2.31 12.22
N ILE A 343 27.77 -1.86 12.85
CA ILE A 343 28.87 -2.74 13.28
C ILE A 343 28.36 -3.79 14.28
N LEU A 344 27.45 -3.44 15.19
CA LEU A 344 26.84 -4.42 16.10
C LEU A 344 26.08 -5.53 15.37
N LEU A 345 25.62 -5.28 14.14
CA LEU A 345 24.93 -6.25 13.29
C LEU A 345 25.86 -6.94 12.28
N GLU A 346 27.12 -6.53 12.17
CA GLU A 346 28.05 -6.93 11.09
C GLU A 346 28.17 -8.43 10.91
N ARG A 347 28.17 -9.21 12.00
CA ARG A 347 28.33 -10.67 11.96
C ARG A 347 27.27 -11.38 11.12
N THR A 348 26.09 -10.79 11.00
CA THR A 348 24.96 -11.37 10.25
C THR A 348 24.51 -10.51 9.09
N LEU A 349 24.85 -9.22 9.10
CA LEU A 349 24.42 -8.26 8.10
C LEU A 349 25.11 -8.54 6.76
N GLN A 350 24.32 -8.74 5.72
CA GLN A 350 24.81 -9.04 4.37
C GLN A 350 24.52 -7.89 3.41
N VAL A 351 23.37 -7.22 3.59
CA VAL A 351 22.89 -6.20 2.67
C VAL A 351 22.38 -4.98 3.41
N VAL A 352 22.80 -3.80 2.99
CA VAL A 352 22.18 -2.52 3.38
C VAL A 352 21.53 -1.88 2.16
N LYS A 353 20.21 -1.74 2.18
CA LYS A 353 19.43 -1.04 1.15
C LYS A 353 19.18 0.39 1.61
N ILE A 354 19.57 1.37 0.81
CA ILE A 354 19.25 2.78 1.06
C ILE A 354 18.05 3.14 0.18
N ARG A 355 16.93 3.46 0.82
CA ARG A 355 15.67 3.84 0.17
C ARG A 355 15.41 5.32 0.36
N HIS A 356 15.14 6.00 -0.75
CA HIS A 356 14.70 7.40 -0.72
C HIS A 356 13.18 7.44 -0.86
N GLU A 357 12.47 7.80 0.20
CA GLU A 357 11.02 8.03 0.14
C GLU A 357 10.76 9.53 -0.16
N GLY A 358 10.28 9.84 -1.37
CA GLY A 358 9.57 11.09 -1.64
C GLY A 358 10.36 12.39 -1.69
N CYS A 359 11.69 12.38 -1.76
CA CYS A 359 12.48 13.60 -1.84
C CYS A 359 13.39 13.63 -3.07
N VAL A 360 13.00 14.44 -4.07
CA VAL A 360 13.73 14.64 -5.34
C VAL A 360 14.97 15.54 -5.16
N ARG A 361 15.06 16.27 -4.02
CA ARG A 361 16.08 17.30 -3.78
C ARG A 361 17.17 16.90 -2.79
N TRP A 362 17.25 15.64 -2.37
CA TRP A 362 18.43 15.19 -1.65
C TRP A 362 19.57 15.14 -2.68
N GLY A 363 20.54 16.04 -2.54
CA GLY A 363 21.80 15.94 -3.30
C GLY A 363 22.56 14.66 -2.94
N ASP A 364 23.87 14.64 -3.20
CA ASP A 364 24.75 13.46 -3.06
C ASP A 364 24.86 12.84 -1.64
N CYS A 365 24.02 13.21 -0.68
CA CYS A 365 23.98 12.61 0.66
C CYS A 365 23.76 11.08 0.63
N GLY A 366 22.97 10.56 -0.32
CA GLY A 366 22.85 9.11 -0.51
C GLY A 366 24.18 8.46 -0.90
N GLY A 367 25.01 9.17 -1.67
CA GLY A 367 26.37 8.78 -2.02
C GLY A 367 27.30 8.77 -0.81
N LEU A 368 27.26 9.82 0.02
CA LEU A 368 28.07 9.90 1.25
C LEU A 368 27.76 8.77 2.23
N VAL A 369 26.47 8.50 2.50
CA VAL A 369 26.07 7.37 3.38
C VAL A 369 26.52 6.04 2.79
N THR A 370 26.39 5.87 1.47
CA THR A 370 26.87 4.67 0.77
C THR A 370 28.38 4.48 0.92
N GLN A 371 29.15 5.55 0.72
CA GLN A 371 30.61 5.53 0.83
C GLN A 371 31.06 5.24 2.25
N GLU A 372 30.41 5.84 3.24
CA GLU A 372 30.72 5.63 4.65
C GLU A 372 30.42 4.20 5.10
N ILE A 373 29.26 3.64 4.72
CA ILE A 373 28.94 2.24 5.01
C ILE A 373 29.96 1.30 4.36
N LYS A 374 30.34 1.56 3.10
CA LYS A 374 31.36 0.75 2.42
C LYS A 374 32.73 0.84 3.08
N ARG A 375 33.07 2.00 3.66
CA ARG A 375 34.32 2.22 4.40
C ARG A 375 34.34 1.42 5.69
N VAL A 376 33.25 1.47 6.46
CA VAL A 376 33.16 0.85 7.79
C VAL A 376 32.85 -0.64 7.72
N LEU A 377 32.05 -1.07 6.74
CA LEU A 377 31.55 -2.43 6.56
C LEU A 377 31.86 -2.93 5.14
N PRO A 378 33.15 -3.19 4.81
CA PRO A 378 33.55 -3.52 3.44
C PRO A 378 32.97 -4.84 2.93
N ALA A 379 32.60 -5.77 3.82
CA ALA A 379 31.98 -7.04 3.47
C ALA A 379 30.47 -6.93 3.16
N VAL A 380 29.83 -5.81 3.50
CA VAL A 380 28.37 -5.63 3.38
C VAL A 380 28.01 -5.03 2.03
N ARG A 381 27.08 -5.67 1.31
CA ARG A 381 26.61 -5.17 0.02
C ARG A 381 25.67 -3.97 0.21
N VAL A 382 26.10 -2.78 -0.21
CA VAL A 382 25.26 -1.59 -0.19
C VAL A 382 24.52 -1.43 -1.52
N VAL A 383 23.19 -1.34 -1.47
CA VAL A 383 22.31 -1.18 -2.64
C VAL A 383 21.51 0.11 -2.50
N SER A 384 21.65 1.04 -3.44
CA SER A 384 20.76 2.19 -3.53
C SER A 384 19.50 1.79 -4.30
N VAL A 385 18.34 1.89 -3.65
CA VAL A 385 17.05 1.60 -4.26
C VAL A 385 16.33 2.93 -4.47
N ARG A 386 16.38 3.42 -5.70
CA ARG A 386 15.48 4.49 -6.12
C ARG A 386 14.09 3.88 -6.29
N ARG A 387 13.16 4.28 -5.44
CA ARG A 387 11.75 4.01 -5.73
C ARG A 387 11.44 4.79 -6.99
N ASN A 388 11.18 4.09 -8.09
CA ASN A 388 10.45 4.68 -9.19
C ASN A 388 9.09 5.04 -8.60
N VAL A 389 8.94 6.30 -8.19
CA VAL A 389 7.62 6.87 -8.00
C VAL A 389 7.05 6.90 -9.41
N THR A 390 6.39 5.80 -9.80
CA THR A 390 5.54 5.80 -10.98
C THR A 390 4.46 6.81 -10.68
N THR A 391 4.68 8.02 -11.19
CA THR A 391 3.75 9.16 -11.16
C THR A 391 2.44 8.82 -11.85
#